data_AF-A0A558DLT5-F1
#
_entry.id   AF-A0A558DLT5-F1
#
_cell.length_a   1.000
_cell.length_b   1.000
_cell.length_c   1.000
_cell.angle_alpha   90.00
_cell.angle_beta   90.00
_cell.angle_gamma   90.00
#
_symmetry.space_group_name_H-M   'P 1'
#
loop_
_entity.id
_entity.type
_entity.pdbx_description
1 polymer ?
#
loop_
_entity_poly.entity_id
_entity_poly.type
_entity_poly.pdbx_seq_one_letter_code
_entity_poly.pdbx_strand_id
1 'polypeptide(L)' 'MNGEEREVSLPESLSLDEAFRAAYYLAEQYVALEANPDVGLVLFLQYLNSDPARWADWTQAVRTALSDGGAASPLT' A
#
# COMPACT_ATOMS: atom_id res chain seq x y z
N MET A 1 28.35 -3.61 -26.13
CA MET A 1 26.94 -3.95 -25.86
C MET A 1 26.25 -2.65 -25.48
N ASN A 2 25.44 -2.10 -26.38
CA ASN A 2 24.66 -0.91 -26.09
C ASN A 2 23.45 -1.35 -25.27
N GLY A 3 23.43 -1.03 -23.98
CA GLY A 3 22.26 -1.20 -23.14
C GLY A 3 21.28 -0.10 -23.49
N GLU A 4 20.27 -0.42 -24.31
CA GLU A 4 19.11 0.45 -24.45
C GLU A 4 18.42 0.51 -23.09
N GLU A 5 18.59 1.63 -22.38
CA GLU A 5 17.72 1.98 -21.26
C GLU A 5 16.30 2.05 -21.81
N ARG A 6 15.50 1.00 -21.57
CA ARG A 6 14.07 1.08 -21.82
C ARG A 6 13.53 2.18 -20.93
N GLU A 7 13.18 3.30 -21.54
CA GLU A 7 12.43 4.37 -20.88
C GLU A 7 11.10 3.76 -20.42
N VAL A 8 11.04 3.38 -19.14
CA VAL A 8 9.82 2.85 -18.53
C VAL A 8 8.91 4.05 -18.30
N SER A 9 8.03 4.31 -19.26
CA SER A 9 6.97 5.30 -19.08
C SER A 9 6.06 4.84 -17.94
N LEU A 10 6.00 5.64 -16.86
CA LEU A 10 5.09 5.40 -15.76
C LEU A 10 3.66 5.70 -16.20
N PRO A 11 2.67 4.93 -15.73
CA PRO A 11 1.27 5.21 -16.05
C PRO A 11 0.82 6.55 -15.42
N GLU A 12 -0.04 7.29 -16.13
CA GLU A 12 -0.62 8.55 -15.62
C GLU A 12 -1.53 8.33 -14.41
N SER A 13 -2.10 7.13 -14.26
CA SER A 13 -2.96 6.74 -13.14
C SER A 13 -2.77 5.29 -12.78
N LEU A 14 -2.93 4.96 -11.50
CA LEU A 14 -2.94 3.59 -11.00
C LEU A 14 -4.38 3.11 -10.78
N SER A 15 -4.63 1.83 -11.07
CA SER A 15 -5.80 1.15 -10.50
C SER A 15 -5.66 1.09 -8.97
N LEU A 16 -6.79 0.91 -8.28
CA LEU A 16 -6.79 0.81 -6.82
C LEU A 16 -5.84 -0.30 -6.33
N ASP A 17 -5.83 -1.45 -7.02
CA ASP A 17 -5.00 -2.60 -6.67
C ASP A 17 -3.50 -2.33 -6.94
N GLU A 18 -3.15 -1.51 -7.94
CA GLU A 18 -1.77 -1.07 -8.19
C GLU A 18 -1.32 -0.04 -7.16
N ALA A 19 -2.18 0.93 -6.84
CA ALA A 19 -1.91 1.91 -5.79
C ALA A 19 -1.69 1.24 -4.43
N PHE A 20 -2.50 0.22 -4.11
CA PHE A 20 -2.33 -0.57 -2.89
C PHE A 20 -1.02 -1.34 -2.84
N ARG A 21 -0.66 -2.02 -3.94
CA ARG A 21 0.62 -2.74 -4.02
C ARG A 21 1.81 -1.78 -3.89
N ALA A 22 1.74 -0.62 -4.53
CA ALA A 22 2.77 0.41 -4.41
C ALA A 22 2.87 0.94 -2.97
N ALA A 23 1.75 1.27 -2.34
CA ALA A 23 1.72 1.76 -0.96
C ALA A 23 2.23 0.72 0.05
N TYR A 24 1.84 -0.54 -0.12
CA TYR A 24 2.33 -1.65 0.70
C TYR A 24 3.84 -1.82 0.57
N TYR A 25 4.36 -1.84 -0.66
CA TYR A 25 5.80 -1.93 -0.89
C TYR A 25 6.56 -0.77 -0.26
N LEU A 26 6.05 0.46 -0.38
CA LEU A 26 6.66 1.63 0.25
C LEU A 26 6.64 1.54 1.79
N ALA A 27 5.56 1.04 2.39
CA ALA A 27 5.49 0.81 3.82
C ALA A 27 6.52 -0.21 4.30
N GLU A 28 6.72 -1.31 3.55
CA GLU A 28 7.79 -2.28 3.85
C GLU A 28 9.17 -1.63 3.79
N GLN A 29 9.45 -0.83 2.76
CA GLN A 29 10.72 -0.12 2.65
C GLN A 29 10.93 0.86 3.81
N TYR A 30 9.88 1.62 4.18
CA TYR A 30 9.95 2.56 5.29
C TYR A 30 10.29 1.86 6.60
N VAL A 31 9.57 0.78 6.93
CA VAL A 31 9.83 -0.02 8.13
C VAL A 31 11.25 -0.62 8.14
N ALA A 32 11.76 -1.03 6.98
CA ALA A 32 13.10 -1.61 6.85
C ALA A 32 14.23 -0.58 7.00
N LEU A 33 13.98 0.69 6.63
CA LEU A 33 15.00 1.74 6.61
C LEU A 33 15.08 2.55 7.91
N GLU A 34 13.98 2.61 8.68
CA GLU A 34 13.98 3.39 9.92
C GLU A 34 14.67 2.66 11.09
N ALA A 35 15.42 3.42 11.88
CA ALA A 35 16.05 2.90 13.10
C ALA A 35 15.02 2.55 14.19
N ASN A 36 13.89 3.25 14.22
CA ASN A 36 12.78 3.06 15.16
C ASN A 36 11.44 3.22 14.41
N PRO A 37 11.01 2.22 13.65
CA PRO A 37 9.78 2.32 12.87
C PRO A 37 8.55 2.41 13.76
N ASP A 38 7.49 3.06 13.26
CA ASP A 38 6.20 3.11 13.96
C ASP A 38 5.66 1.70 14.24
N VAL A 39 5.35 1.43 15.52
CA VAL A 39 4.91 0.11 15.97
C VAL A 39 3.58 -0.28 15.33
N GLY A 40 2.67 0.68 15.12
CA GLY A 40 1.38 0.43 14.47
C GLY A 40 1.56 -0.02 13.03
N LEU A 41 2.44 0.63 12.29
CA LEU A 41 2.77 0.27 10.91
C LEU A 41 3.42 -1.12 10.82
N VAL A 42 4.34 -1.44 11.73
CA VAL A 42 4.96 -2.78 11.81
C VAL A 42 3.91 -3.86 12.04
N LEU A 43 3.02 -3.66 13.02
CA LEU A 43 1.96 -4.62 13.34
C LEU A 43 0.96 -4.77 12.18
N PHE A 44 0.65 -3.67 11.49
CA PHE A 44 -0.21 -3.69 10.32
C PHE A 44 0.41 -4.54 9.19
N LEU A 45 1.69 -4.36 8.88
CA LEU A 45 2.39 -5.19 7.89
C LEU A 45 2.45 -6.66 8.31
N GLN A 46 2.72 -6.95 9.59
CA GLN A 46 2.69 -8.32 10.11
C GLN A 46 1.30 -8.95 9.99
N TYR A 47 0.24 -8.20 10.27
CA TYR A 47 -1.13 -8.66 10.10
C TYR A 47 -1.43 -9.01 8.63
N LEU A 48 -1.07 -8.14 7.70
CA LEU A 48 -1.27 -8.40 6.27
C LEU A 48 -0.47 -9.61 5.76
N ASN A 49 0.74 -9.83 6.29
CA ASN A 49 1.59 -10.97 5.93
C ASN A 49 1.21 -12.28 6.63
N SER A 50 0.40 -12.22 7.69
CA SER A 50 0.06 -13.40 8.49
C SER A 50 -0.81 -14.41 7.74
N ASP A 51 -1.61 -13.96 6.78
CA ASP A 51 -2.49 -14.79 5.95
C ASP A 51 -2.80 -14.06 4.63
N PRO A 52 -2.60 -14.69 3.45
CA PRO A 52 -2.91 -14.09 2.15
C PRO A 52 -4.34 -13.56 2.02
N ALA A 53 -5.31 -14.13 2.75
CA ALA A 53 -6.70 -13.66 2.75
C ALA A 53 -6.85 -12.24 3.33
N ARG A 54 -5.94 -11.80 4.22
CA ARG A 54 -5.99 -10.46 4.83
C ARG A 54 -5.83 -9.33 3.84
N TRP A 55 -5.14 -9.59 2.74
CA TRP A 55 -5.03 -8.62 1.65
C TRP A 55 -6.39 -8.36 0.98
N ALA A 56 -7.18 -9.42 0.77
CA ALA A 56 -8.51 -9.30 0.20
C ALA A 56 -9.47 -8.58 1.17
N ASP A 57 -9.43 -8.95 2.46
CA ASP A 57 -10.22 -8.29 3.52
C ASP A 57 -9.93 -6.78 3.55
N TRP A 58 -8.65 -6.40 3.55
CA TRP A 58 -8.23 -5.01 3.57
C TRP A 58 -8.65 -4.24 2.32
N THR A 59 -8.43 -4.82 1.14
CA THR A 59 -8.83 -4.21 -0.13
C THR A 59 -10.34 -3.97 -0.18
N GLN A 60 -11.13 -4.93 0.32
CA GLN A 60 -12.57 -4.80 0.40
C GLN A 60 -12.99 -3.68 1.37
N ALA A 61 -12.37 -3.60 2.54
CA ALA A 61 -12.65 -2.55 3.52
C ALA A 61 -12.42 -1.14 2.93
N VAL A 62 -11.34 -0.97 2.15
CA VAL A 62 -11.07 0.32 1.49
C VAL A 62 -12.11 0.59 0.40
N ARG A 63 -12.45 -0.40 -0.42
CA ARG A 63 -13.49 -0.24 -1.45
C ARG A 63 -14.80 0.22 -0.83
N THR A 64 -15.18 -0.36 0.30
CA THR A 64 -16.36 0.08 1.08
C THR A 64 -16.20 1.53 1.54
N ALA A 65 -15.09 1.90 2.17
CA ALA A 65 -14.85 3.28 2.63
C ALA A 65 -14.95 4.32 1.51
N LEU A 66 -14.38 4.02 0.33
CA LEU A 66 -14.44 4.90 -0.83
C LEU A 66 -15.85 4.97 -1.45
N SER A 67 -16.61 3.88 -1.40
CA SER A 67 -17.96 3.80 -1.98
C SER A 67 -19.00 4.52 -1.14
N ASP A 68 -18.84 4.53 0.18
CA ASP A 68 -19.78 5.18 1.11
C ASP A 68 -19.62 6.71 1.15
N GLY A 69 -18.83 7.29 0.24
CA GLY A 69 -18.43 8.72 0.29
C GLY A 69 -17.58 9.07 1.51
N GLY A 70 -17.14 8.03 2.25
CA GLY A 70 -16.58 8.10 3.58
C GLY A 70 -15.05 8.14 3.54
N ALA A 71 -14.49 9.26 3.12
CA ALA A 71 -13.38 9.76 3.90
C ALA A 71 -13.95 10.05 5.29
N ALA A 72 -13.75 9.14 6.26
CA ALA A 72 -14.03 9.45 7.65
C ALA A 72 -13.43 10.83 7.93
N SER A 73 -14.24 11.78 8.43
CA SER A 73 -13.71 13.07 8.87
C SER A 73 -12.50 12.77 9.77
N PRO A 74 -11.37 13.48 9.60
CA PRO A 74 -10.25 13.34 10.51
C PRO A 74 -10.80 13.50 11.93
N LEU A 75 -10.43 12.59 12.84
CA LEU A 75 -10.87 12.62 14.24
C LEU A 75 -10.57 14.01 14.82
N THR A 76 -11.59 14.88 14.89
CA THR A 76 -11.56 16.19 15.56
C THR A 76 -11.87 16.06 17.03
#